data_AF-A0A838TXX8-F1
#
_entry.id   AF-A0A838TXX8-F1
#
_cell.length_a   1.000
_cell.length_b   1.000
_cell.length_c   1.000
_cell.angle_alpha   90.00
_cell.angle_beta   90.00
_cell.angle_gamma   90.00
#
_symmetry.space_group_name_H-M   'P 1'
#
loop_
_entity.id
_entity.type
_entity.pdbx_description
1 polymer ?
#
loop_
_entity_poly.entity_id
_entity_poly.type
_entity_poly.pdbx_seq_one_letter_code
_entity_poly.pdbx_strand_id
1 'polypeptide(L)' 'MKNKKLYIGQSPDIKARIASHNNGENKATKPNIPYELIFYSGFKSEKDAITCEKYFKTTAGWKRLHRMLEDTLK' A
#
# COMPACT_ATOMS: atom_id res chain seq x y z
N MET A 1 -9.38 1.41 9.52
CA MET A 1 -8.45 0.27 9.54
C MET A 1 -8.68 -0.61 10.76
N LYS A 2 -9.08 -1.88 10.59
CA LYS A 2 -9.40 -2.76 11.73
C LYS A 2 -8.20 -3.20 12.58
N ASN A 3 -6.97 -3.11 12.05
CA ASN A 3 -5.76 -3.64 12.70
C ASN A 3 -4.52 -2.72 12.61
N LYS A 4 -4.66 -1.44 12.22
CA LYS A 4 -3.52 -0.53 11.90
C LYS A 4 -2.47 -1.14 10.93
N LYS A 5 -2.82 -2.20 10.20
CA LYS A 5 -1.93 -2.87 9.24
C LYS A 5 -1.96 -2.11 7.93
N LEU A 6 -0.80 -1.57 7.53
CA LEU A 6 -0.62 -1.00 6.21
C LEU A 6 -0.43 -2.11 5.19
N TYR A 7 -1.07 -1.95 4.03
CA TYR A 7 -0.82 -2.77 2.86
C TYR A 7 0.11 -2.01 1.91
N ILE A 8 1.20 -2.65 1.49
CA ILE A 8 2.17 -2.07 0.56
C ILE A 8 2.23 -2.99 -0.66
N GLY A 9 1.92 -2.42 -1.83
CA GLY A 9 1.97 -3.12 -3.10
C GLY A 9 2.07 -2.17 -4.28
N GLN A 10 2.43 -2.71 -5.43
CA GLN A 10 2.40 -2.03 -6.71
C GLN A 10 1.20 -2.49 -7.56
N SER A 11 0.72 -1.61 -8.43
CA SER A 11 -0.24 -1.96 -9.46
C SER A 11 -0.06 -1.02 -10.65
N PRO A 12 -0.20 -1.50 -11.91
CA PRO A 12 -0.30 -0.61 -13.07
C PRO A 12 -1.59 0.23 -13.04
N ASP A 13 -2.65 -0.31 -12.43
CA ASP A 13 -3.91 0.42 -12.20
C ASP A 13 -4.27 0.40 -10.71
N ILE A 14 -4.15 1.55 -10.05
CA ILE A 14 -4.40 1.70 -8.61
C ILE A 14 -5.90 1.64 -8.31
N LYS A 15 -6.77 2.15 -9.20
CA LYS A 15 -8.21 2.22 -8.98
C LYS A 15 -8.83 0.83 -8.99
N ALA A 16 -8.51 0.04 -10.01
CA ALA A 16 -8.93 -1.35 -10.13
C ALA A 16 -8.45 -2.18 -8.92
N ARG A 17 -7.21 -1.92 -8.46
CA ARG A 17 -6.63 -2.61 -7.31
C ARG A 17 -7.41 -2.35 -6.02
N ILE A 18 -7.72 -1.08 -5.73
CA ILE A 18 -8.49 -0.71 -4.54
C ILE A 18 -9.90 -1.32 -4.60
N ALA A 19 -10.56 -1.23 -5.76
CA ALA A 19 -11.87 -1.83 -5.96
C ALA A 19 -11.85 -3.34 -5.70
N SER A 20 -10.87 -4.05 -6.26
CA SER A 20 -10.72 -5.50 -6.06
C SER A 20 -10.46 -5.89 -4.60
N HIS A 21 -9.58 -5.15 -3.92
CA HIS A 21 -9.31 -5.39 -2.50
C HIS A 21 -10.53 -5.12 -1.62
N ASN A 22 -11.33 -4.08 -1.93
CA ASN A 22 -12.56 -3.75 -1.22
C ASN A 22 -13.74 -4.68 -1.55
N ASN A 23 -13.75 -5.31 -2.72
CA ASN A 23 -14.68 -6.39 -3.05
C ASN A 23 -14.32 -7.73 -2.39
N GLY A 24 -13.17 -7.83 -1.73
CA GLY A 24 -12.75 -9.04 -1.02
C GLY A 24 -12.40 -10.21 -1.92
N GLU A 25 -12.00 -9.92 -3.16
CA GLU A 25 -11.59 -10.93 -4.15
C GLU A 25 -10.32 -11.68 -3.72
N ASN A 26 -9.51 -11.09 -2.84
CA ASN A 26 -8.32 -11.72 -2.30
C ASN A 26 -8.53 -12.14 -0.83
N LYS A 27 -8.41 -13.45 -0.57
CA LYS A 27 -8.58 -14.08 0.75
C LYS A 27 -7.71 -13.44 1.83
N ALA A 28 -6.49 -13.02 1.50
CA ALA A 28 -5.57 -12.42 2.46
C ALA A 28 -5.95 -10.97 2.82
N THR A 29 -6.56 -10.24 1.88
CA THR A 29 -6.93 -8.84 2.11
C THR A 29 -8.35 -8.67 2.62
N LYS A 30 -9.23 -9.64 2.34
CA LYS A 30 -10.63 -9.70 2.79
C LYS A 30 -10.85 -9.36 4.29
N PRO A 31 -10.06 -9.86 5.26
CA PRO A 31 -10.33 -9.57 6.68
C PRO A 31 -10.06 -8.12 7.10
N ASN A 32 -9.34 -7.32 6.31
CA ASN A 32 -9.01 -5.93 6.68
C ASN A 32 -9.78 -4.87 5.87
N ILE A 33 -10.82 -5.26 5.12
CA ILE A 33 -11.74 -4.33 4.44
C ILE A 33 -12.48 -3.48 5.49
N PRO A 34 -12.72 -2.19 5.23
CA PRO A 34 -12.36 -1.44 4.02
C PRO A 34 -10.91 -0.95 4.00
N TYR A 35 -10.31 -0.96 2.80
CA TYR A 35 -9.04 -0.31 2.46
C TYR A 35 -9.28 1.11 1.98
N GLU A 36 -8.48 2.01 2.52
CA GLU A 36 -8.40 3.42 2.12
C GLU A 36 -7.00 3.68 1.54
N LEU A 37 -6.95 4.42 0.43
CA LEU A 37 -5.70 4.84 -0.17
C LEU A 37 -5.17 6.07 0.57
N ILE A 38 -4.13 5.87 1.38
CA ILE A 38 -3.47 6.95 2.14
C ILE A 38 -2.25 7.54 1.42
N PHE A 39 -1.62 6.77 0.53
CA PHE A 39 -0.41 7.17 -0.18
C PHE A 39 -0.21 6.34 -1.45
N TYR A 40 0.27 6.97 -2.52
CA TYR A 40 0.76 6.29 -3.72
C TYR A 40 1.95 7.03 -4.32
N SER A 41 2.76 6.32 -5.09
CA SER A 41 3.86 6.89 -5.89
C SER A 41 3.77 6.38 -7.32
N GLY A 42 3.93 7.28 -8.28
CA GLY A 42 3.90 6.97 -9.71
C GLY A 42 5.31 6.82 -10.27
N PHE A 43 5.52 5.80 -11.10
CA PHE A 43 6.80 5.53 -11.75
C PHE A 43 6.59 5.33 -13.24
N LYS A 44 7.53 5.83 -14.06
CA LYS A 44 7.53 5.58 -15.51
C LYS A 44 8.09 4.20 -15.86
N SER A 45 8.97 3.67 -15.02
CA SER A 45 9.61 2.36 -15.18
C SER A 45 9.06 1.39 -14.16
N GLU A 46 8.66 0.20 -14.63
CA GLU A 46 8.20 -0.88 -13.77
C GLU A 46 9.30 -1.34 -12.80
N LYS A 47 10.56 -1.36 -13.25
CA LYS A 47 11.70 -1.76 -12.41
C LYS A 47 11.92 -0.81 -11.24
N ASP A 48 11.69 0.49 -11.45
CA ASP A 48 11.79 1.49 -10.39
C ASP A 48 10.66 1.33 -9.38
N ALA A 49 9.43 1.06 -9.86
CA ALA A 49 8.29 0.76 -9.01
C ALA A 49 8.52 -0.48 -8.13
N ILE A 50 9.04 -1.57 -8.72
CA ILE A 50 9.36 -2.80 -8.00
C ILE A 50 10.47 -2.56 -6.96
N THR A 51 11.50 -1.80 -7.32
CA THR A 51 12.61 -1.49 -6.40
C THR A 51 12.12 -0.64 -5.23
N CYS A 52 11.27 0.35 -5.47
CA CYS A 52 10.65 1.14 -4.42
C CYS A 52 9.73 0.29 -3.54
N GLU A 53 8.89 -0.58 -4.12
CA GLU A 53 8.03 -1.48 -3.36
C GLU A 53 8.85 -2.38 -2.42
N LYS A 54 9.93 -2.99 -2.93
CA LYS A 54 10.85 -3.81 -2.14
C LYS A 54 11.47 -3.00 -1.01
N TYR A 55 11.93 -1.78 -1.28
CA TYR A 55 12.47 -0.90 -0.25
C TYR A 55 11.42 -0.59 0.84
N PHE A 56 10.20 -0.23 0.47
CA PHE A 56 9.14 0.09 1.42
C PHE A 56 8.70 -1.11 2.28
N LYS A 57 8.89 -2.34 1.79
CA LYS A 57 8.68 -3.56 2.57
C LYS A 57 9.80 -3.87 3.58
N THR A 58 10.95 -3.18 3.53
CA THR A 58 12.03 -3.31 4.52
C THR A 58 11.74 -2.52 5.80
N THR A 59 12.39 -2.86 6.92
CA THR A 59 12.28 -2.10 8.18
C THR A 59 12.61 -0.61 8.03
N ALA A 60 13.63 -0.28 7.22
CA ALA A 60 13.99 1.11 6.97
C ALA A 60 12.93 1.85 6.15
N GLY A 61 12.39 1.19 5.12
CA GLY A 61 11.29 1.72 4.32
C GLY A 61 10.01 1.93 5.13
N TRP A 62 9.66 1.00 6.01
CA TRP A 62 8.56 1.14 6.96
C TRP A 62 8.73 2.35 7.87
N LYS A 63 9.91 2.53 8.49
CA LYS A 63 10.21 3.72 9.31
C LYS A 63 10.07 5.02 8.51
N ARG A 64 10.52 5.02 7.26
CA ARG A 64 10.37 6.17 6.37
C ARG A 64 8.90 6.47 6.07
N LEU A 65 8.08 5.46 5.77
CA LEU A 65 6.64 5.65 5.52
C LEU A 65 5.92 6.21 6.75
N HIS A 66 6.19 5.67 7.94
CA HIS A 66 5.63 6.19 9.18
C HIS A 66 6.00 7.65 9.44
N ARG A 67 7.24 8.05 9.10
CA ARG A 67 7.67 9.44 9.20
C ARG A 67 7.04 10.34 8.14
N MET A 68 6.88 9.86 6.92
CA MET A 68 6.26 10.63 5.83
C MET A 68 4.77 10.84 6.04
N LEU A 69 4.10 9.86 6.65
CA LEU A 69 2.66 9.84 6.87
C LEU A 69 2.32 10.04 8.35
N GLU A 70 3.16 10.76 9.10
CA GLU A 70 3.01 10.92 10.55
C GLU A 70 1.63 11.46 10.91
N ASP A 71 1.14 12.47 10.19
CA ASP A 71 -0.16 13.07 10.47
C ASP A 71 -1.34 12.19 10.05
N THR A 72 -1.22 11.51 8.91
CA THR A 72 -2.25 10.61 8.36
C THR A 72 -2.39 9.32 9.16
N LEU A 73 -1.33 8.88 9.84
CA LEU A 73 -1.29 7.63 10.62
C LEU A 73 -1.53 7.81 12.13
N LYS A 74 -1.76 9.05 12.60
CA LYS A 74 -2.08 9.35 14.00
C LYS A 74 -3.36 8.65 14.48
#